data_AF-A0A7J9IER3-F1
#
_entry.id   AF-A0A7J9IER3-F1
#
_cell.length_a   1.000
_cell.length_b   1.000
_cell.length_c   1.000
_cell.angle_alpha   90.00
_cell.angle_beta   90.00
_cell.angle_gamma   90.00
#
_symmetry.space_group_name_H-M   'P 1'
#
loop_
_entity.id
_entity.type
_entity.pdbx_description
1 polymer ?
#
loop_
_entity_poly.entity_id
_entity_poly.type
_entity_poly.pdbx_seq_one_letter_code
_entity_poly.pdbx_strand_id
1 'polypeptide(L)'
;MTSWRIWKNRNLYIFQGSSWNIDEIIKVFFNGSVRIDDGFAAAGGFVCDHNGEWIFGFNRYLGMCTVVDAELWGILDGLKLTL
;
A
#
# COMPACT_ATOMS: atom_id res chain seq x y z
N MET A 1 6.75 26.67 -15.95
CA MET A 1 6.65 27.13 -14.54
C MET A 1 5.96 26.12 -13.60
N THR A 2 5.37 25.04 -14.10
CA THR A 2 4.65 24.00 -13.32
C THR A 2 5.57 22.99 -12.61
N SER A 3 6.67 22.58 -13.24
CA SER A 3 7.60 21.59 -12.67
C SER A 3 8.23 22.04 -11.35
N TRP A 4 8.58 23.33 -11.23
CA TRP A 4 9.11 23.92 -10.00
C TRP A 4 8.09 23.88 -8.85
N ARG A 5 6.81 24.10 -9.16
CA ARG A 5 5.74 24.13 -8.15
C ARG A 5 5.44 22.72 -7.62
N ILE A 6 5.45 21.72 -8.51
CA ILE A 6 5.32 20.30 -8.14
C ILE A 6 6.52 19.87 -7.30
N TRP A 7 7.74 20.23 -7.71
CA TRP A 7 8.94 19.88 -6.96
C TRP A 7 8.96 20.52 -5.57
N LYS A 8 8.60 21.80 -5.45
CA LYS A 8 8.52 22.48 -4.15
C LYS A 8 7.49 21.83 -3.21
N ASN A 9 6.31 21.45 -3.71
CA ASN A 9 5.29 20.75 -2.92
C ASN A 9 5.73 19.35 -2.45
N ARG A 10 6.68 18.70 -3.12
CA ARG A 10 7.22 17.40 -2.70
C ARG A 10 8.39 17.51 -1.72
N ASN A 11 8.96 18.70 -1.54
CA ASN A 11 10.13 18.93 -0.70
C ASN A 11 9.83 19.90 0.46
N LEU A 12 8.62 19.81 1.05
CA LEU A 12 8.18 20.71 2.12
C LEU A 12 9.11 20.69 3.32
N TYR A 13 9.71 19.52 3.66
CA TYR A 13 10.72 19.42 4.71
C TYR A 13 11.91 20.38 4.50
N ILE A 14 12.43 20.47 3.27
CA ILE A 14 13.60 21.31 2.94
C ILE A 14 13.25 22.81 3.06
N PHE A 15 12.01 23.19 2.69
CA PHE A 15 11.63 24.60 2.57
C PHE A 15 10.86 25.16 3.77
N GLN A 16 10.26 24.30 4.59
CA GLN A 16 9.36 24.68 5.68
C GLN A 16 9.70 23.99 7.01
N GLY A 17 10.67 23.08 7.03
CA GLY A 17 11.02 22.32 8.24
C GLY A 17 9.93 21.36 8.71
N SER A 18 8.87 21.18 7.92
CA SER A 18 7.76 20.27 8.23
C SER A 18 8.19 18.82 7.99
N SER A 19 8.36 18.06 9.06
CA SER A 19 8.48 16.60 8.99
C SER A 19 7.10 15.96 9.01
N TRP A 20 7.02 14.72 8.52
CA TRP A 20 5.84 13.87 8.72
C TRP A 20 5.60 13.67 10.22
N ASN A 21 4.33 13.73 10.65
CA ASN A 21 3.97 13.29 11.98
C ASN A 21 4.08 11.75 12.02
N ILE A 22 4.83 11.21 12.97
CA ILE A 22 5.05 9.77 13.06
C ILE A 22 3.74 9.02 13.33
N ASP A 23 2.79 9.67 14.03
CA ASP A 23 1.46 9.13 14.31
C ASP A 23 0.59 9.01 13.06
N GLU A 24 0.90 9.77 12.00
CA GLU A 24 0.23 9.69 10.69
C GLU A 24 0.86 8.62 9.78
N ILE A 25 1.98 8.02 10.18
CA ILE A 25 2.63 6.96 9.40
C ILE A 25 1.92 5.63 9.66
N ILE A 26 1.40 5.05 8.58
CA ILE A 26 0.84 3.71 8.53
C ILE A 26 1.71 2.81 7.65
N LYS A 27 1.81 1.53 8.04
CA LYS A 27 2.55 0.50 7.33
C LYS A 27 1.56 -0.47 6.71
N VAL A 28 1.70 -0.74 5.41
CA VAL A 28 0.85 -1.70 4.69
C VAL A 28 1.68 -2.92 4.34
N PHE A 29 1.23 -4.09 4.81
CA PHE A 29 1.75 -5.40 4.44
C PHE A 29 0.78 -6.05 3.48
N PHE A 30 1.28 -6.71 2.44
CA PHE A 30 0.47 -7.36 1.42
C PHE A 30 1.08 -8.72 1.03
N ASN A 31 0.25 -9.57 0.44
CA ASN A 31 0.65 -10.84 -0.14
C ASN A 31 -0.32 -11.23 -1.26
N GLY A 32 0.19 -11.87 -2.30
CA GLY A 32 -0.56 -12.52 -3.36
C GLY A 32 -0.40 -14.03 -3.29
N SER A 33 -1.47 -14.77 -3.59
CA SER A 33 -1.39 -16.24 -3.66
C SER A 33 -2.20 -16.76 -4.85
N VAL A 34 -1.68 -17.83 -5.47
CA VAL A 34 -2.36 -18.57 -6.55
C VAL A 34 -2.27 -20.04 -6.23
N ARG A 35 -3.42 -20.72 -6.21
CA ARG A 35 -3.52 -22.17 -6.04
C ARG A 35 -3.11 -22.87 -7.33
N ILE A 36 -2.18 -23.81 -7.23
CA ILE A 36 -1.61 -24.50 -8.40
C ILE A 36 -2.64 -25.39 -9.10
N ASP A 37 -3.52 -26.05 -8.34
CA ASP A 37 -4.42 -27.09 -8.88
C ASP A 37 -5.48 -26.53 -9.84
N ASP A 38 -6.03 -25.35 -9.55
CA ASP A 38 -7.11 -24.74 -10.33
C ASP A 38 -6.88 -23.27 -10.69
N GLY A 39 -5.71 -22.72 -10.36
CA GLY A 39 -5.34 -21.35 -10.72
C GLY A 39 -6.08 -20.27 -9.93
N PHE A 40 -6.87 -20.60 -8.91
CA PHE A 40 -7.57 -19.58 -8.13
C PHE A 40 -6.60 -18.74 -7.31
N ALA A 41 -6.81 -17.43 -7.40
CA ALA A 41 -5.95 -16.43 -6.84
C ALA A 41 -6.69 -15.56 -5.82
N ALA A 42 -5.94 -15.14 -4.81
CA ALA A 42 -6.38 -14.17 -3.83
C ALA A 42 -5.22 -13.26 -3.48
N ALA A 43 -5.54 -12.01 -3.15
CA ALA A 43 -4.61 -11.07 -2.57
C ALA A 43 -5.13 -10.63 -1.21
N GLY A 44 -4.24 -10.18 -0.34
CA GLY A 44 -4.62 -9.67 0.96
C GLY A 44 -3.46 -9.03 1.68
N GLY A 45 -3.71 -8.64 2.92
CA GLY A 45 -2.73 -7.90 3.69
C GLY A 45 -3.29 -7.36 4.99
N PHE A 46 -2.48 -6.57 5.67
CA PHE A 46 -2.89 -5.86 6.87
C PHE A 46 -2.17 -4.53 7.01
N VAL A 47 -2.77 -3.64 7.76
CA VAL A 47 -2.26 -2.30 8.05
C VAL A 47 -1.91 -2.22 9.52
N CYS A 48 -0.75 -1.64 9.81
CA CYS A 48 -0.27 -1.34 11.15
C CYS A 48 0.01 0.16 11.29
N ASP A 49 -0.01 0.64 12.54
CA ASP A 49 0.48 1.96 12.88
C ASP A 49 2.02 2.04 12.86
N HIS A 50 2.57 3.18 13.24
CA HIS A 50 4.02 3.39 13.32
C HIS A 50 4.70 2.50 14.37
N ASN A 51 4.01 2.12 15.45
CA ASN A 51 4.47 1.20 16.49
C ASN A 51 4.43 -0.27 16.05
N GLY A 52 3.73 -0.57 14.95
CA GLY A 52 3.50 -1.93 14.48
C GLY A 52 2.24 -2.57 15.07
N GLU A 53 1.39 -1.80 15.77
CA GLU A 53 0.10 -2.28 16.24
C GLU A 53 -0.84 -2.46 15.05
N TRP A 54 -1.55 -3.60 15.03
CA TRP A 54 -2.49 -3.92 13.98
C TRP A 54 -3.71 -2.99 14.02
N ILE A 55 -4.06 -2.40 12.87
CA ILE A 55 -5.23 -1.53 12.71
C ILE A 55 -6.37 -2.33 12.07
N PHE A 56 -6.14 -2.89 10.88
CA PHE A 56 -7.11 -3.75 10.18
C PHE A 56 -6.44 -4.67 9.15
N GLY A 57 -7.18 -5.67 8.68
CA GLY A 57 -6.77 -6.61 7.62
C GLY A 57 -7.70 -6.54 6.41
N PHE A 58 -7.21 -6.94 5.24
CA PHE A 58 -7.99 -7.00 4.01
C PHE A 58 -7.67 -8.27 3.20
N ASN A 59 -8.65 -8.73 2.43
CA ASN A 59 -8.51 -9.84 1.50
C ASN A 59 -9.43 -9.65 0.29
N ARG A 60 -9.03 -10.19 -0.85
CA ARG A 60 -9.76 -10.13 -2.11
C ARG A 60 -9.59 -11.41 -2.90
N TYR A 61 -10.71 -11.98 -3.33
CA TYR A 61 -10.73 -13.01 -4.35
C TYR A 61 -10.54 -12.39 -5.73
N LEU A 62 -9.59 -12.94 -6.51
CA LEU A 62 -9.20 -12.39 -7.82
C LEU A 62 -9.64 -13.26 -9.00
N GLY A 63 -10.15 -14.46 -8.76
CA GLY A 63 -10.38 -15.42 -9.84
C GLY A 63 -9.08 -16.05 -10.29
N MET A 64 -8.91 -16.30 -11.59
CA MET A 64 -7.68 -16.86 -12.14
C MET A 64 -6.74 -15.74 -12.60
N CYS A 65 -5.53 -15.67 -12.03
CA CYS A 65 -4.49 -14.74 -12.48
C CYS A 65 -3.10 -15.29 -12.14
N THR A 66 -2.04 -14.60 -12.60
CA THR A 66 -0.67 -14.97 -12.24
C THR A 66 -0.35 -14.56 -10.80
N VAL A 67 0.72 -15.13 -10.23
CA VAL A 67 1.21 -14.73 -8.90
C VAL A 67 1.59 -13.23 -8.89
N VAL A 68 2.17 -12.75 -9.98
CA VAL A 68 2.54 -11.32 -10.11
C VAL A 68 1.29 -10.43 -10.09
N ASP A 69 0.21 -10.83 -10.78
CA ASP A 69 -1.05 -10.09 -10.73
C ASP A 69 -1.61 -10.05 -9.31
N ALA A 70 -1.59 -11.18 -8.59
CA ALA A 70 -2.07 -11.27 -7.22
C ALA A 70 -1.29 -10.33 -6.27
N GLU A 71 0.03 -10.30 -6.38
CA GLU A 71 0.87 -9.38 -5.61
C GLU A 71 0.56 -7.91 -5.91
N LEU A 72 0.46 -7.55 -7.20
CA LEU A 72 0.16 -6.17 -7.61
C LEU A 72 -1.23 -5.72 -7.15
N TRP A 73 -2.23 -6.61 -7.17
CA TRP A 73 -3.55 -6.30 -6.62
C TRP A 73 -3.50 -6.10 -5.10
N GLY A 74 -2.70 -6.88 -4.37
CA GLY A 74 -2.49 -6.69 -2.93
C GLY A 74 -1.93 -5.30 -2.61
N ILE A 75 -0.92 -4.85 -3.37
CA ILE A 75 -0.35 -3.49 -3.25
C ILE A 75 -1.41 -2.43 -3.54
N LEU A 76 -2.14 -2.58 -4.65
CA LEU A 76 -3.12 -1.58 -5.08
C LEU A 76 -4.27 -1.43 -4.08
N ASP A 77 -4.81 -2.55 -3.59
CA ASP A 77 -5.91 -2.52 -2.63
C ASP A 77 -5.44 -1.98 -1.28
N GLY A 78 -4.24 -2.37 -0.83
CA GLY A 78 -3.60 -1.80 0.35
C GLY A 78 -3.47 -0.27 0.26
N LEU A 79 -2.92 0.25 -0.84
CA LEU A 79 -2.79 1.69 -1.06
C LEU A 79 -4.14 2.41 -1.08
N LYS A 80 -5.15 1.85 -1.75
CA LYS A 80 -6.50 2.45 -1.84
C LYS A 80 -7.24 2.51 -0.50
N LEU A 81 -6.98 1.56 0.40
CA LEU A 81 -7.58 1.55 1.72
C LEU A 81 -6.92 2.55 2.68
N THR A 82 -5.75 3.08 2.31
CA THR A 82 -4.91 3.91 3.17
C THR A 82 -4.70 5.35 2.69
N LEU A 83 -5.09 5.66 1.45
CA LEU A 83 -5.02 6.99 0.83
C LEU A 83 -6.41 7.64 0.79
#